data_AF-A0A258KVR8-F1
#
_entry.id   AF-A0A258KVR8-F1
#
_cell.length_a   1.000
_cell.length_b   1.000
_cell.length_c   1.000
_cell.angle_alpha   90.00
_cell.angle_beta   90.00
_cell.angle_gamma   90.00
#
_symmetry.space_group_name_H-M   'P 1'
#
loop_
_entity.id
_entity.type
_entity.pdbx_description
1 polymer ?
#
loop_
_entity_poly.entity_id
_entity_poly.type
_entity_poly.pdbx_seq_one_letter_code
_entity_poly.pdbx_strand_id
1 'polypeptide(L)'
;MSDNDAFCVLPFIEFNLNASGAVQPCCAFGRSISKDGRSMSVYESSVEEIWNSDDLRETRRKLIAGEVEPGCKYCARMAEQKLRPLSLDANEMWANNVVYNPARETIDQLKARAIANDYRMGSGGIMLNLDVGSLCNLKCRMCHAKFSSMIANDPVHSKWSFVHEAVARWRANKLSVLPRRVLGVTYEGIGALDRSKYPPAKPGAL
;
A
#
# COMPACT_ATOMS: atom_id res chain seq x y z
N MET A 1 -19.11 -0.79 -24.16
CA MET A 1 -18.48 -0.26 -22.93
C MET A 1 -18.00 1.12 -23.30
N SER A 2 -18.67 2.16 -22.78
CA SER A 2 -18.39 3.55 -23.11
C SER A 2 -17.03 3.99 -22.60
N ASP A 3 -16.45 4.94 -23.33
CA ASP A 3 -15.12 5.51 -23.18
C ASP A 3 -14.74 5.85 -21.73
N ASN A 4 -13.54 5.40 -21.35
CA ASN A 4 -12.64 6.10 -20.45
C ASN A 4 -13.18 6.53 -19.07
N ASP A 5 -13.86 5.64 -18.34
CA ASP A 5 -14.11 5.93 -16.91
C ASP A 5 -12.81 5.65 -16.12
N ALA A 6 -12.01 6.69 -15.90
CA ALA A 6 -10.79 6.62 -15.09
C ALA A 6 -11.07 6.24 -13.63
N PHE A 7 -12.35 6.20 -13.23
CA PHE A 7 -12.76 5.89 -11.88
C PHE A 7 -12.22 4.53 -11.39
N CYS A 8 -11.75 4.53 -10.15
CA CYS A 8 -11.29 3.35 -9.43
C CYS A 8 -11.75 3.45 -7.99
N VAL A 9 -12.35 2.39 -7.47
CA VAL A 9 -12.82 2.33 -6.08
C VAL A 9 -11.67 2.25 -5.05
N LEU A 10 -10.49 1.76 -5.43
CA LEU A 10 -9.41 1.45 -4.47
C LEU A 10 -8.99 2.64 -3.60
N PRO A 11 -8.80 3.87 -4.10
CA PRO A 11 -8.46 5.02 -3.25
C PRO A 11 -9.52 5.41 -2.21
N PHE A 12 -10.71 4.82 -2.28
CA PHE A 12 -11.82 5.00 -1.34
C PHE A 12 -11.90 3.88 -0.29
N ILE A 13 -11.27 2.73 -0.55
CA ILE A 13 -11.45 1.52 0.27
C ILE A 13 -10.15 0.78 0.64
N GLU A 14 -9.03 1.06 -0.03
CA GLU A 14 -7.75 0.38 0.17
C GLU A 14 -6.70 1.31 0.77
N PHE A 15 -5.89 0.74 1.66
CA PHE A 15 -4.68 1.33 2.20
C PHE A 15 -3.51 0.34 2.04
N ASN A 16 -2.53 0.69 1.22
CA ASN A 16 -1.31 -0.11 1.06
C ASN A 16 -0.17 0.51 1.88
N LEU A 17 0.21 -0.14 2.97
CA LEU A 17 1.28 0.27 3.86
C LEU A 17 2.52 -0.57 3.60
N ASN A 18 3.65 0.09 3.35
CA ASN A 18 4.93 -0.59 3.21
C ASN A 18 5.78 -0.56 4.49
N ALA A 19 6.84 -1.37 4.50
CA ALA A 19 7.73 -1.55 5.67
C ALA A 19 8.48 -0.29 6.13
N SER A 20 8.60 0.74 5.28
CA SER A 20 9.17 2.04 5.67
C SER A 20 8.16 2.93 6.41
N GLY A 21 6.91 2.48 6.47
CA GLY A 21 5.77 3.20 7.00
C GLY A 21 5.10 4.12 5.97
N ALA A 22 5.55 4.15 4.71
CA ALA A 22 4.92 4.93 3.64
C ALA A 22 3.64 4.24 3.13
N VAL A 23 2.72 5.06 2.65
CA VAL A 23 1.37 4.62 2.28
C VAL A 23 1.08 4.92 0.82
N GLN A 24 0.36 4.03 0.16
CA GLN A 24 -0.21 4.21 -1.18
C GLN A 24 -1.70 3.87 -1.15
N PRO A 25 -2.55 4.49 -1.99
CA PRO A 25 -3.98 4.19 -2.05
C PRO A 25 -4.31 2.87 -2.77
N CYS A 26 -3.31 2.23 -3.39
CA CYS A 26 -3.41 0.98 -4.14
C CYS A 26 -2.00 0.44 -4.37
N CYS A 27 -1.83 -0.88 -4.44
CA CYS A 27 -0.54 -1.53 -4.73
C CYS A 27 0.10 -1.12 -6.07
N ALA A 28 -0.70 -0.71 -7.06
CA ALA A 28 -0.24 -0.29 -8.38
C ALA A 28 -0.01 1.22 -8.51
N PHE A 29 -0.25 1.99 -7.44
CA PHE A 29 -0.08 3.44 -7.46
C PHE A 29 1.42 3.77 -7.50
N GLY A 30 1.86 4.63 -8.41
CA GLY A 30 3.29 4.83 -8.71
C GLY A 30 4.08 5.65 -7.70
N ARG A 31 3.44 6.18 -6.65
CA ARG A 31 4.06 7.04 -5.63
C ARG A 31 3.44 6.80 -4.26
N SER A 32 4.01 7.37 -3.21
CA SER A 32 3.36 7.43 -1.90
C SER A 32 2.42 8.63 -1.79
N ILE A 33 1.45 8.52 -0.88
CA ILE A 33 0.66 9.66 -0.40
C ILE A 33 1.63 10.65 0.24
N SER A 34 1.47 11.92 -0.09
CA SER A 34 2.42 12.97 0.23
C SER A 34 1.74 14.18 0.85
N LYS A 35 2.52 14.94 1.63
CA LYS A 35 2.17 16.26 2.14
C LYS A 35 3.36 17.18 1.88
N ASP A 36 3.13 18.31 1.23
CA ASP A 36 4.16 19.28 0.85
C ASP A 36 5.34 18.65 0.08
N GLY A 37 5.02 17.73 -0.85
CA GLY A 37 6.00 17.03 -1.67
C GLY A 37 6.81 15.94 -0.93
N ARG A 38 6.47 15.63 0.33
CA ARG A 38 7.12 14.59 1.12
C ARG A 38 6.17 13.43 1.39
N SER A 39 6.64 12.21 1.22
CA SER A 39 5.87 11.00 1.53
C SER A 39 5.44 11.01 3.00
N MET A 40 4.14 10.85 3.24
CA MET A 40 3.60 10.68 4.58
C MET A 40 3.92 9.29 5.12
N SER A 41 3.93 9.16 6.45
CA SER A 41 4.14 7.87 7.09
C SER A 41 3.31 7.67 8.35
N VAL A 42 2.84 6.44 8.56
CA VAL A 42 2.13 6.01 9.77
C VAL A 42 2.94 6.11 11.07
N TYR A 43 4.25 6.32 11.00
CA TYR A 43 5.10 6.54 12.18
C TYR A 43 5.19 8.02 12.58
N GLU A 44 4.63 8.94 11.77
CA GLU A 44 4.69 10.40 11.97
C GLU A 44 3.31 11.05 11.89
N SER A 45 2.39 10.47 11.14
CA SER A 45 0.99 10.87 11.03
C SER A 45 0.10 9.69 11.39
N SER A 46 -1.06 9.97 11.96
CA SER A 46 -2.09 8.95 12.15
C SER A 46 -2.60 8.43 10.81
N VAL A 47 -3.13 7.20 10.80
CA VAL A 47 -3.74 6.61 9.60
C VAL A 47 -4.88 7.50 9.08
N GLU A 48 -5.67 8.10 9.98
CA GLU A 48 -6.77 8.99 9.62
C GLU A 48 -6.30 10.27 8.94
N GLU A 49 -5.22 10.89 9.43
CA GLU A 49 -4.61 12.07 8.79
C GLU A 49 -4.11 11.75 7.39
N ILE A 50 -3.49 10.58 7.17
CA ILE A 50 -3.04 10.15 5.85
C ILE A 50 -4.23 9.84 4.94
N TRP A 51 -5.24 9.15 5.47
CA TRP A 51 -6.44 8.72 4.75
C TRP A 51 -7.29 9.88 4.25
N ASN A 52 -7.26 11.00 4.96
CA ASN A 52 -7.96 12.23 4.61
C ASN A 52 -7.00 13.40 4.34
N SER A 53 -5.77 13.08 3.93
CA SER A 53 -4.80 14.05 3.43
C SER A 53 -5.30 14.73 2.16
N ASP A 54 -4.80 15.93 1.90
CA ASP A 54 -5.20 16.70 0.71
C ASP A 54 -4.81 15.98 -0.59
N ASP A 55 -3.68 15.27 -0.60
CA ASP A 55 -3.22 14.48 -1.75
C ASP A 55 -4.16 13.31 -2.08
N LEU A 56 -4.64 12.57 -1.07
CA LEU A 56 -5.58 11.48 -1.31
C LEU A 56 -6.99 12.00 -1.65
N ARG A 57 -7.43 13.11 -1.04
CA ARG A 57 -8.68 13.79 -1.41
C ARG A 57 -8.66 14.26 -2.86
N GLU A 58 -7.55 14.86 -3.28
CA GLU A 58 -7.32 15.30 -4.65
C GLU A 58 -7.32 14.13 -5.64
N THR A 59 -6.67 13.02 -5.26
CA THR A 59 -6.70 11.77 -6.04
C THR A 59 -8.14 11.28 -6.24
N ARG A 60 -8.95 11.23 -5.18
CA ARG A 60 -10.37 10.84 -5.24
C ARG A 60 -11.18 11.78 -6.13
N ARG A 61 -10.96 13.09 -6.02
CA ARG A 61 -11.62 14.12 -6.82
C ARG A 61 -11.38 13.91 -8.31
N LYS A 62 -10.12 13.74 -8.72
CA LYS A 62 -9.74 13.48 -10.11
C LYS A 62 -10.40 12.22 -10.67
N LEU A 63 -10.35 11.12 -9.92
CA LEU A 63 -10.95 9.86 -10.35
C LEU A 63 -12.47 9.96 -10.52
N ILE A 64 -13.15 10.73 -9.66
CA ILE A 64 -14.58 11.01 -9.80
C ILE A 64 -14.87 11.87 -11.04
N ALA A 65 -13.98 12.82 -11.36
CA ALA A 65 -14.08 13.65 -12.55
C ALA A 65 -13.68 12.92 -13.86
N GLY A 66 -13.25 11.66 -13.79
CA GLY A 66 -12.76 10.90 -14.95
C GLY A 66 -11.34 11.28 -15.38
N GLU A 67 -10.59 11.99 -14.54
CA GLU A 67 -9.20 12.39 -14.80
C GLU A 67 -8.20 11.29 -14.40
N VAL A 68 -7.19 11.07 -15.24
CA VAL A 68 -6.10 10.12 -14.94
C VAL A 68 -5.09 10.78 -14.00
N GLU A 69 -5.13 10.41 -12.71
CA GLU A 69 -4.12 10.81 -11.73
C GLU A 69 -2.73 10.25 -12.11
N PRO A 70 -1.65 11.05 -12.07
CA PRO A 70 -0.30 10.58 -12.43
C PRO A 70 0.19 9.33 -11.70
N GLY A 71 -0.30 9.06 -10.49
CA GLY A 71 -0.02 7.81 -9.77
C GLY A 71 -0.66 6.55 -10.41
N CYS A 72 -1.69 6.69 -11.25
CA CYS A 72 -2.43 5.60 -11.88
C CYS A 72 -1.87 5.15 -13.25
N LYS A 73 -0.67 5.61 -13.63
CA LYS A 73 -0.03 5.31 -14.94
C LYS A 73 0.05 3.82 -15.26
N TYR A 74 0.20 2.95 -14.25
CA TYR A 74 0.19 1.50 -14.45
C TYR A 74 -1.12 1.04 -15.11
N CYS A 75 -2.26 1.38 -14.51
CA CYS A 75 -3.58 1.02 -15.04
C CYS A 75 -3.87 1.72 -16.37
N ALA A 76 -3.48 2.99 -16.53
CA ALA A 76 -3.64 3.71 -17.79
C ALA A 76 -2.89 2.99 -18.94
N ARG A 77 -1.64 2.58 -18.72
CA ARG A 77 -0.85 1.83 -19.69
C ARG A 77 -1.46 0.46 -20.01
N MET A 78 -2.01 -0.24 -19.02
CA MET A 78 -2.71 -1.51 -19.26
C MET A 78 -3.89 -1.29 -20.22
N ALA A 79 -4.70 -0.25 -19.97
CA ALA A 79 -5.83 0.09 -20.85
C ALA A 79 -5.40 0.47 -22.27
N GLU A 80 -4.33 1.28 -22.42
CA GLU A 80 -3.73 1.62 -23.73
C GLU A 80 -3.29 0.37 -24.51
N GLN A 81 -2.80 -0.64 -23.79
CA GLN A 81 -2.38 -1.93 -24.35
C GLN A 81 -3.55 -2.91 -24.55
N LYS A 82 -4.80 -2.47 -24.34
CA LYS A 82 -6.01 -3.30 -24.37
C LYS A 82 -5.96 -4.49 -23.40
N LEU A 83 -5.14 -4.36 -22.35
CA LEU A 83 -5.11 -5.26 -21.22
C LEU A 83 -6.11 -4.77 -20.17
N ARG A 84 -6.53 -5.70 -19.31
CA ARG A 84 -7.47 -5.41 -18.24
C ARG A 84 -6.76 -4.72 -17.07
N PRO A 85 -7.07 -3.45 -16.75
CA PRO A 85 -6.47 -2.76 -15.62
C PRO A 85 -7.12 -3.16 -14.29
N LEU A 86 -6.34 -3.03 -13.21
CA LEU A 86 -6.80 -3.32 -11.85
C LEU A 86 -8.02 -2.48 -11.42
N SER A 87 -8.19 -1.28 -11.96
CA SER A 87 -9.36 -0.43 -11.66
C SER A 87 -10.67 -1.08 -12.08
N LEU A 88 -10.72 -1.75 -13.23
CA LEU A 88 -11.92 -2.47 -13.67
C LEU A 88 -12.23 -3.65 -12.76
N ASP A 89 -11.22 -4.42 -12.39
CA ASP A 89 -11.39 -5.55 -11.47
C ASP A 89 -11.89 -5.08 -10.10
N ALA A 90 -11.29 -4.02 -9.55
CA ALA A 90 -11.70 -3.47 -8.27
C ALA A 90 -13.14 -2.94 -8.30
N ASN A 91 -13.53 -2.23 -9.38
CA ASN A 91 -14.88 -1.71 -9.53
C ASN A 91 -15.92 -2.85 -9.66
N GLU A 92 -15.61 -3.91 -10.41
CA GLU A 92 -16.46 -5.09 -10.53
C GLU A 92 -16.57 -5.84 -9.19
N MET A 93 -15.46 -6.00 -8.48
CA MET A 93 -15.45 -6.60 -7.14
C MET A 93 -16.30 -5.80 -6.15
N TRP A 94 -16.28 -4.46 -6.22
CA TRP A 94 -17.12 -3.61 -5.40
C TRP A 94 -18.61 -3.76 -5.74
N ALA A 95 -18.95 -3.73 -7.03
CA ALA A 95 -20.32 -3.90 -7.51
C ALA A 95 -20.91 -5.27 -7.15
N ASN A 96 -20.08 -6.31 -7.17
CA ASN A 96 -20.46 -7.69 -6.83
C ASN A 96 -20.30 -8.02 -5.34
N ASN A 97 -19.96 -7.04 -4.49
CA ASN A 97 -19.75 -7.22 -3.04
C ASN A 97 -18.71 -8.30 -2.69
N VAL A 98 -17.65 -8.41 -3.49
CA VAL A 98 -16.51 -9.30 -3.25
C VAL A 98 -15.51 -8.65 -2.28
N VAL A 99 -15.29 -7.34 -2.40
CA VAL A 99 -14.43 -6.56 -1.49
C VAL A 99 -15.31 -5.86 -0.47
N TYR A 100 -15.64 -6.58 0.60
CA TYR A 100 -16.39 -6.15 1.80
C TYR A 100 -17.17 -4.82 1.63
N ASN A 101 -18.27 -4.88 0.86
CA ASN A 101 -19.24 -3.80 0.66
C ASN A 101 -20.58 -4.19 1.33
N PRO A 102 -20.62 -4.33 2.67
CA PRO A 102 -21.77 -4.90 3.38
C PRO A 102 -23.06 -4.09 3.18
N ALA A 103 -22.93 -2.78 2.93
CA ALA A 103 -24.04 -1.88 2.65
C ALA A 103 -24.56 -1.99 1.20
N ARG A 104 -23.88 -2.74 0.32
CA ARG A 104 -24.13 -2.78 -1.12
C ARG A 104 -24.21 -1.39 -1.74
N GLU A 105 -23.34 -0.50 -1.26
CA GLU A 105 -23.23 0.86 -1.77
C GLU A 105 -22.79 0.79 -3.24
N THR A 106 -23.56 1.40 -4.15
CA THR A 106 -23.19 1.48 -5.56
C THR A 106 -22.02 2.44 -5.76
N ILE A 107 -21.35 2.36 -6.91
CA ILE A 107 -20.29 3.32 -7.26
C ILE A 107 -20.83 4.76 -7.22
N ASP A 108 -22.04 5.02 -7.74
CA ASP A 108 -22.61 6.37 -7.75
C ASP A 108 -22.93 6.88 -6.34
N GLN A 109 -23.39 5.99 -5.44
CA GLN A 109 -23.60 6.34 -4.03
C GLN A 109 -22.27 6.67 -3.33
N LEU A 110 -21.23 5.87 -3.59
CA LEU A 110 -19.89 6.14 -3.08
C LEU A 110 -19.36 7.50 -3.59
N LYS A 111 -19.50 7.79 -4.89
CA LYS A 111 -19.13 9.07 -5.50
C LYS A 111 -19.88 10.22 -4.83
N ALA A 112 -21.19 10.11 -4.68
CA ALA A 112 -22.03 11.13 -4.04
C ALA A 112 -21.64 11.38 -2.58
N ARG A 113 -21.39 10.32 -1.81
CA ARG A 113 -20.93 10.42 -0.41
C ARG A 113 -19.58 11.11 -0.30
N ALA A 114 -18.63 10.78 -1.20
CA ALA A 114 -17.33 11.43 -1.23
C ALA A 114 -17.47 12.93 -1.56
N ILE A 115 -18.24 13.29 -2.59
CA ILE A 115 -18.48 14.69 -2.98
C ILE A 115 -19.11 15.48 -1.82
N ALA A 116 -20.14 14.93 -1.17
CA ALA A 116 -20.84 15.58 -0.07
C ALA A 116 -19.94 15.84 1.16
N ASN A 117 -18.85 15.08 1.29
CA ASN A 117 -17.91 15.18 2.41
C ASN A 117 -16.52 15.68 1.97
N ASP A 118 -16.45 16.49 0.91
CA ASP A 118 -15.20 17.12 0.45
C ASP A 118 -14.07 16.09 0.21
N TYR A 119 -14.47 14.97 -0.40
CA TYR A 119 -13.66 13.79 -0.74
C TYR A 119 -12.99 13.11 0.47
N ARG A 120 -13.43 13.46 1.68
CA ARG A 120 -13.05 12.77 2.91
C ARG A 120 -13.89 11.51 3.05
N MET A 121 -13.24 10.44 3.49
CA MET A 121 -13.87 9.17 3.75
C MET A 121 -13.85 8.92 5.26
N GLY A 122 -14.87 8.20 5.77
CA GLY A 122 -14.93 7.78 7.17
C GLY A 122 -13.75 6.89 7.58
N SER A 123 -13.75 6.40 8.82
CA SER A 123 -12.62 5.69 9.42
C SER A 123 -12.03 4.63 8.48
N GLY A 124 -10.79 4.91 8.05
CA GLY A 124 -9.77 4.11 7.35
C GLY A 124 -10.22 2.94 6.47
N GLY A 125 -9.73 2.91 5.22
CA GLY A 125 -9.99 1.89 4.21
C GLY A 125 -10.25 0.47 4.71
N ILE A 126 -11.32 -0.12 4.20
CA ILE A 126 -11.82 -1.46 4.50
C ILE A 126 -10.75 -2.54 4.22
N MET A 127 -9.86 -2.30 3.26
CA MET A 127 -8.82 -3.23 2.83
C MET A 127 -7.43 -2.68 3.19
N LEU A 128 -6.71 -3.41 4.03
CA LEU A 128 -5.35 -3.07 4.43
C LEU A 128 -4.36 -4.08 3.83
N ASN A 129 -3.52 -3.60 2.92
CA ASN A 129 -2.38 -4.35 2.41
C ASN A 129 -1.13 -3.93 3.20
N LEU A 130 -0.61 -4.84 4.03
CA LEU A 130 0.45 -4.52 4.99
C LEU A 130 1.74 -5.27 4.67
N ASP A 131 2.73 -4.56 4.14
CA ASP A 131 4.10 -5.08 4.05
C ASP A 131 4.84 -4.75 5.36
N VAL A 132 4.73 -5.64 6.35
CA VAL A 132 5.21 -5.38 7.72
C VAL A 132 6.73 -5.52 7.91
N GLY A 133 7.49 -5.89 6.88
CA GLY A 133 8.94 -6.00 6.95
C GLY A 133 9.55 -6.68 5.73
N SER A 134 10.88 -6.65 5.65
CA SER A 134 11.66 -7.35 4.62
C SER A 134 12.44 -8.55 5.15
N LEU A 135 12.24 -8.91 6.42
CA LEU A 135 12.91 -10.04 7.11
C LEU A 135 12.34 -11.41 6.64
N CYS A 136 12.17 -11.59 5.34
CA CYS A 136 11.83 -12.88 4.77
C CYS A 136 13.12 -13.71 4.63
N ASN A 137 13.21 -14.80 5.38
CA ASN A 137 14.29 -15.79 5.33
C ASN A 137 14.13 -16.78 4.16
N LEU A 138 13.03 -16.70 3.40
CA LEU A 138 12.79 -17.50 2.21
C LEU A 138 13.14 -16.69 0.95
N LYS A 139 13.99 -17.26 0.09
CA LYS A 139 14.27 -16.75 -1.27
C LYS A 139 13.11 -17.04 -2.23
N CYS A 140 11.89 -16.66 -1.86
CA CYS A 140 10.74 -16.88 -2.74
C CYS A 140 10.88 -15.99 -3.99
N ARG A 141 10.93 -16.60 -5.18
CA ARG A 141 11.00 -15.91 -6.48
C ARG A 141 9.78 -15.01 -6.77
N MET A 142 8.70 -15.16 -5.99
CA MET A 142 7.52 -14.29 -6.05
C MET A 142 7.69 -12.99 -5.24
N CYS A 143 8.71 -12.91 -4.37
CA CYS A 143 8.96 -11.73 -3.56
C CYS A 143 9.88 -10.75 -4.31
N HIS A 144 9.56 -9.46 -4.23
CA HIS A 144 10.41 -8.38 -4.74
C HIS A 144 11.53 -8.04 -3.73
N ALA A 145 12.65 -7.45 -4.18
CA ALA A 145 13.77 -7.04 -3.32
C ALA A 145 13.34 -6.06 -2.21
N LYS A 146 12.26 -5.29 -2.40
CA LYS A 146 11.66 -4.41 -1.38
C LYS A 146 11.18 -5.18 -0.14
N PHE A 147 10.76 -6.43 -0.31
CA PHE A 147 10.07 -7.23 0.71
C PHE A 147 10.84 -8.47 1.15
N SER A 148 12.06 -8.66 0.63
CA SER A 148 12.92 -9.76 1.02
C SER A 148 14.38 -9.32 1.01
N SER A 149 15.01 -9.30 2.18
CA SER A 149 16.45 -9.04 2.32
C SER A 149 17.28 -10.08 1.57
N MET A 150 16.78 -11.31 1.43
CA MET A 150 17.47 -12.37 0.70
C MET A 150 17.46 -12.14 -0.82
N ILE A 151 16.36 -11.58 -1.37
CA ILE A 151 16.26 -11.18 -2.78
C ILE A 151 17.01 -9.88 -3.03
N ALA A 152 16.98 -8.93 -2.09
CA ALA A 152 17.76 -7.69 -2.17
C ALA A 152 19.27 -7.95 -2.25
N ASN A 153 19.75 -8.96 -1.53
CA ASN A 153 21.14 -9.40 -1.56
C ASN A 153 21.44 -10.41 -2.68
N ASP A 154 20.46 -10.79 -3.50
CA ASP A 154 20.67 -11.71 -4.63
C ASP A 154 21.30 -10.96 -5.81
N PRO A 155 22.45 -11.40 -6.34
CA PRO A 155 23.22 -10.64 -7.34
C PRO A 155 22.56 -10.58 -8.73
N VAL A 156 21.55 -11.40 -8.99
CA VAL A 156 20.77 -11.39 -10.24
C VAL A 156 19.50 -10.57 -10.05
N HIS A 157 18.70 -10.88 -9.03
CA HIS A 157 17.41 -10.22 -8.82
C HIS A 157 17.54 -8.75 -8.38
N SER A 158 18.59 -8.40 -7.64
CA SER A 158 18.87 -7.00 -7.27
C SER A 158 19.06 -6.10 -8.50
N LYS A 159 19.60 -6.62 -9.60
CA LYS A 159 19.77 -5.88 -10.87
C LYS A 159 18.47 -5.62 -11.60
N TRP A 160 17.43 -6.39 -11.31
CA TRP A 160 16.09 -6.24 -11.91
C TRP A 160 15.16 -5.41 -11.03
N SER A 161 15.62 -5.04 -9.84
CA SER A 161 14.84 -4.26 -8.89
C SER A 161 15.05 -2.77 -9.14
N PHE A 162 13.97 -2.01 -9.33
CA PHE A 162 14.05 -0.56 -9.42
C PHE A 162 14.34 0.05 -8.04
N VAL A 163 15.11 1.14 -7.99
CA VAL A 163 15.33 1.89 -6.76
C VAL A 163 14.00 2.52 -6.36
N HIS A 164 13.51 2.17 -5.17
CA HIS A 164 12.34 2.82 -4.58
C HIS A 164 12.81 3.77 -3.49
N GLU A 165 12.20 4.95 -3.45
CA GLU A 165 12.43 5.94 -2.40
C GLU A 165 12.04 5.33 -1.06
N ALA A 166 13.05 4.98 -0.26
CA ALA A 166 12.85 4.76 1.16
C ALA A 166 12.48 6.12 1.78
N VAL A 167 11.48 6.16 2.65
CA VAL A 167 11.18 7.36 3.43
C VAL A 167 12.37 7.61 4.36
N ALA A 168 13.30 8.43 3.90
CA ALA A 168 14.49 8.80 4.64
C ALA A 168 14.08 9.90 5.64
N ARG A 169 14.07 9.56 6.93
CA ARG A 169 13.62 10.47 7.99
C ARG A 169 14.79 11.19 8.59
N TRP A 170 14.88 12.49 8.39
CA TRP A 170 15.84 13.32 9.10
C TRP A 170 15.31 13.62 10.51
N ARG A 171 16.06 13.20 11.54
CA ARG A 171 15.85 13.64 12.92
C ARG A 171 17.11 14.38 13.37
N ALA A 172 16.99 15.70 13.51
CA ALA A 172 18.14 16.58 13.70
C ALA A 172 19.21 16.31 12.63
N ASN A 173 20.39 15.84 13.03
CA ASN A 173 21.52 15.54 12.16
C ASN A 173 21.64 14.07 11.74
N LYS A 174 20.61 13.23 11.97
CA LYS A 174 20.66 11.79 11.66
C LYS A 174 19.56 11.39 10.67
N LEU A 175 19.94 10.60 9.67
CA LEU A 175 19.03 10.02 8.68
C LEU A 175 18.61 8.60 9.10
N SER A 176 17.31 8.39 9.33
CA SER A 176 16.72 7.08 9.59
C SER A 176 16.04 6.57 8.32
N VAL A 177 16.66 5.60 7.66
CA VAL A 177 16.19 5.04 6.39
C VAL A 177 15.26 3.83 6.61
N LEU A 178 15.18 3.32 7.85
CA LEU A 178 14.35 2.18 8.26
C LEU A 178 13.65 2.47 9.61
N PRO A 179 12.54 1.78 9.95
CA PRO A 179 11.97 1.83 11.30
C PRO A 179 13.05 1.52 12.34
N ARG A 180 13.10 2.33 13.41
CA ARG A 180 13.99 2.08 14.55
C ARG A 180 13.63 0.71 15.14
N ARG A 181 14.62 -0.16 15.30
CA ARG A 181 14.52 -1.23 16.30
C ARG A 181 14.31 -0.54 17.66
N VAL A 182 13.14 -0.71 18.26
CA VAL A 182 12.94 -0.29 19.65
C VAL A 182 13.81 -1.22 20.50
N LEU A 183 14.70 -0.65 21.31
CA LEU A 183 15.57 -1.43 22.19
C LEU A 183 14.69 -2.29 23.10
N GLY A 184 14.87 -3.62 23.09
CA GLY A 184 14.03 -4.55 23.83
C GLY A 184 12.84 -5.14 23.05
N VAL A 185 12.61 -4.73 21.80
CA VAL A 185 11.63 -5.37 20.91
C VAL A 185 12.35 -6.22 19.87
N THR A 186 12.25 -7.53 20.02
CA THR A 186 12.65 -8.50 18.98
C THR A 186 11.47 -8.73 18.04
N TYR A 187 11.63 -8.41 16.76
CA TYR A 187 10.66 -8.82 15.74
C TYR A 187 10.97 -10.28 15.36
N GLU A 188 10.27 -11.22 15.99
CA GLU A 188 10.41 -12.66 15.67
C GLU A 188 9.63 -13.08 14.41
N GLY A 189 8.91 -12.14 13.78
CA GLY A 189 8.03 -12.41 12.63
C GLY A 189 6.75 -13.16 13.01
N ILE A 190 5.84 -13.29 12.05
CA ILE A 190 4.54 -13.98 12.23
C ILE A 190 4.74 -15.50 12.50
N GLY A 191 5.90 -16.06 12.14
CA GLY A 191 6.24 -17.46 12.40
C GLY A 191 6.45 -17.82 13.87
N ALA A 192 6.52 -16.85 14.78
CA ALA A 192 6.63 -17.12 16.22
C ALA A 192 5.37 -17.82 16.80
N LEU A 193 4.21 -17.66 16.15
CA LEU A 193 2.96 -18.34 16.55
C LEU A 193 3.04 -19.88 16.38
N ASP A 194 3.93 -20.37 15.52
CA ASP A 194 4.12 -21.82 15.24
C ASP A 194 5.11 -22.49 16.21
N ARG A 195 5.84 -21.70 17.01
CA ARG A 195 6.80 -22.24 18.01
C ARG A 195 6.13 -22.89 19.22
N SER A 196 4.80 -22.75 19.36
CA SER A 196 4.04 -23.46 20.40
C SER A 196 4.08 -24.99 20.24
N LYS A 197 4.36 -25.49 19.02
CA LYS A 197 4.48 -26.94 18.74
C LYS A 197 5.90 -27.48 18.72
N TYR A 198 6.91 -26.62 18.62
CA TYR A 198 8.33 -27.01 18.53
C TYR A 198 9.21 -26.04 19.32
N PRO A 199 9.45 -26.29 20.62
CA PRO A 199 10.36 -25.46 21.40
C PRO A 199 11.78 -25.55 20.82
N PRO A 200 12.56 -24.46 20.86
CA PRO A 200 13.94 -24.48 20.39
C PRO A 200 14.76 -25.51 21.18
N ALA A 201 15.57 -26.29 20.47
CA ALA A 201 16.50 -27.21 21.10
C ALA A 201 17.42 -26.45 22.07
N LYS A 202 17.56 -26.94 23.29
CA LYS A 202 18.40 -26.32 24.32
C LYS A 202 19.84 -26.22 23.80
N PRO A 203 20.51 -25.06 23.92
CA PRO A 203 21.92 -24.96 23.59
C PRO A 203 22.72 -25.80 24.58
N GLY A 204 23.40 -26.84 24.10
CA GLY A 204 24.27 -27.69 24.92
C GLY A 204 24.03 -29.20 24.87
N ALA A 205 23.23 -29.73 23.93
CA ALA A 205 23.15 -31.17 23.67
C ALA A 205 23.94 -31.54 22.41
N LEU A 206 25.25 -31.76 22.60
CA LEU A 206 26.03 -32.77 21.89
C LEU A 206 26.47 -33.79 22.94
#